data_AF-A0A6P7MNU0-F1
#
_entry.id   AF-A0A6P7MNU0-F1
#
_cell.length_a   1.000
_cell.length_b   1.000
_cell.length_c   1.000
_cell.angle_alpha   90.00
_cell.angle_beta   90.00
_cell.angle_gamma   90.00
#
_symmetry.space_group_name_H-M   'P 1'
#
loop_
_entity.id
_entity.type
_entity.pdbx_description
1 polymer ?
#
loop_
_entity_poly.entity_id
_entity_poly.type
_entity_poly.pdbx_seq_one_letter_code
_entity_poly.pdbx_strand_id
1 'polypeptide(L)'
;MEIKLCLRVFVGLWFSQVLQDVAADTNPTAGSSVSDANLMFEILLGGVEINQDNNVILLDQELASMRLGQAFFSQINDNVPKGLSSMGKMVTTLQGQRRPLTHTQFETLVLSMVYSAHQSWHHKRRTNQDEWSEVLLQLANVTVRDLRGSHLFNYA
;
A
#
# COMPACT_ATOMS: atom_id res chain seq x y z
N MET A 1 -4.92 -9.26 20.69
CA MET A 1 -3.61 -8.89 20.11
C MET A 1 -3.91 -7.85 19.03
N GLU A 2 -3.61 -6.58 19.31
CA GLU A 2 -4.18 -5.44 18.57
C GLU A 2 -3.61 -5.30 17.16
N ILE A 3 -4.47 -5.08 16.17
CA ILE A 3 -4.09 -4.83 14.77
C ILE A 3 -3.23 -3.58 14.58
N LYS A 4 -3.27 -2.64 15.55
CA LYS A 4 -2.30 -1.55 15.61
C LYS A 4 -0.86 -2.06 15.57
N LEU A 5 -0.61 -3.24 16.14
CA LEU A 5 0.69 -3.89 16.09
C LEU A 5 0.97 -4.49 14.71
N CYS A 6 0.01 -5.15 14.07
CA CYS A 6 0.19 -5.74 12.73
C CYS A 6 0.38 -4.67 11.65
N LEU A 7 -0.40 -3.58 11.66
CA LEU A 7 -0.21 -2.46 10.74
C LEU A 7 1.16 -1.79 10.96
N ARG A 8 1.56 -1.57 12.23
CA ARG A 8 2.89 -1.04 12.57
C ARG A 8 4.03 -1.98 12.16
N VAL A 9 3.83 -3.29 12.27
CA VAL A 9 4.84 -4.30 11.88
C VAL A 9 4.93 -4.43 10.37
N PHE A 10 3.82 -4.47 9.64
CA PHE A 10 3.84 -4.53 8.17
C PHE A 10 4.37 -3.23 7.54
N VAL A 11 4.02 -2.06 8.10
CA VAL A 11 4.61 -0.78 7.70
C VAL A 11 6.08 -0.68 8.12
N GLY A 12 6.46 -1.18 9.30
CA GLY A 12 7.87 -1.23 9.74
C GLY A 12 8.75 -2.17 8.90
N LEU A 13 8.19 -3.30 8.46
CA LEU A 13 8.85 -4.22 7.53
C LEU A 13 8.99 -3.62 6.13
N TRP A 14 8.01 -2.84 5.66
CA TRP A 14 8.10 -2.03 4.44
C TRP A 14 9.26 -1.03 4.50
N PHE A 15 9.46 -0.38 5.65
CA PHE A 15 10.52 0.61 5.85
C PHE A 15 11.93 0.02 5.92
N SER A 16 12.07 -1.22 6.37
CA SER A 16 13.40 -1.86 6.49
C SER A 16 14.05 -2.08 5.11
N GLN A 17 13.23 -2.37 4.09
CA GLN A 17 13.71 -2.57 2.71
C GLN A 17 14.05 -1.22 2.03
N VAL A 18 13.25 -0.18 2.26
CA VAL A 18 13.49 1.18 1.73
C VAL A 18 14.75 1.80 2.35
N LEU A 19 15.01 1.56 3.63
CA LEU A 19 16.24 2.01 4.29
C LEU A 19 17.50 1.26 3.81
N GLN A 20 17.36 0.00 3.37
CA GLN A 20 18.46 -0.77 2.79
C GLN A 20 18.82 -0.29 1.38
N ASP A 21 17.84 0.07 0.55
CA ASP A 21 18.08 0.70 -0.77
C ASP A 21 18.77 2.08 -0.63
N VAL A 22 18.39 2.86 0.40
CA VAL A 22 19.00 4.16 0.72
C VAL A 22 20.47 4.03 1.18
N ALA A 23 20.81 2.94 1.87
CA ALA A 23 22.19 2.70 2.32
C ALA A 23 23.12 2.26 1.17
N ALA A 24 22.55 1.78 0.05
CA ALA A 24 23.30 1.20 -1.06
C ALA A 24 23.60 2.18 -2.22
N ASP A 25 22.88 3.29 -2.36
CA ASP A 25 23.04 4.18 -3.52
C ASP A 25 23.68 5.54 -3.17
N THR A 26 24.97 5.66 -3.46
CA THR A 26 25.71 6.92 -3.45
C THR A 26 25.39 7.73 -4.70
N ASN A 27 24.28 8.49 -4.69
CA ASN A 27 24.02 9.49 -5.72
C ASN A 27 23.29 10.73 -5.14
N PRO A 28 23.69 11.98 -5.49
CA PRO A 28 23.31 13.19 -4.74
C PRO A 28 21.92 13.75 -5.08
N THR A 29 21.02 12.95 -5.66
CA THR A 29 19.59 13.28 -5.80
C THR A 29 18.72 12.80 -4.63
N ALA A 30 19.32 12.13 -3.63
CA ALA A 30 18.67 11.53 -2.45
C ALA A 30 18.09 12.53 -1.41
N GLY A 31 17.99 13.82 -1.72
CA GLY A 31 17.46 14.83 -0.79
C GLY A 31 15.93 14.76 -0.58
N SER A 32 15.18 14.10 -1.46
CA SER A 32 13.72 13.98 -1.37
C SER A 32 13.26 12.74 -0.60
N SER A 33 13.97 11.61 -0.68
CA SER A 33 13.47 10.32 -0.16
C SER A 33 13.38 10.25 1.36
N VAL A 34 14.33 10.86 2.08
CA VAL A 34 14.30 10.94 3.55
C VAL A 34 13.17 11.87 4.00
N SER A 35 12.93 12.96 3.26
CA SER A 35 11.81 13.86 3.54
C SER A 35 10.46 13.18 3.28
N ASP A 36 10.34 12.41 2.21
CA ASP A 36 9.12 11.68 1.86
C ASP A 36 8.83 10.56 2.88
N ALA A 37 9.86 9.86 3.32
CA ALA A 37 9.78 8.88 4.41
C ALA A 37 9.30 9.52 5.72
N ASN A 38 9.89 10.65 6.10
CA ASN A 38 9.51 11.36 7.33
C ASN A 38 8.06 11.85 7.27
N LEU A 39 7.63 12.38 6.13
CA LEU A 39 6.24 12.79 5.91
C LEU A 39 5.27 11.60 6.03
N MET A 40 5.65 10.42 5.53
CA MET A 40 4.85 9.20 5.70
C MET A 40 4.71 8.82 7.19
N PHE A 41 5.78 8.93 7.98
CA PHE A 41 5.71 8.71 9.42
C PHE A 41 4.81 9.72 10.12
N GLU A 42 4.91 11.00 9.74
CA GLU A 42 4.04 12.05 10.26
C GLU A 42 2.57 11.80 9.92
N ILE A 43 2.26 11.38 8.69
CA ILE A 43 0.92 10.97 8.27
C ILE A 43 0.38 9.81 9.13
N LEU A 44 1.20 8.80 9.39
CA LEU A 44 0.82 7.65 10.21
C LEU A 44 0.64 8.03 11.69
N LEU A 45 1.43 8.98 12.20
CA LEU A 45 1.34 9.51 13.56
C LEU A 45 0.11 10.43 13.74
N GLY A 46 -0.16 11.28 12.76
CA GLY A 46 -1.31 12.19 12.71
C GLY A 46 -2.66 11.48 12.63
N GLY A 47 -2.64 10.18 12.31
CA GLY A 47 -3.79 9.30 12.37
C GLY A 47 -4.62 9.36 11.09
N VAL A 48 -4.93 8.18 10.58
CA VAL A 48 -5.71 7.98 9.36
C VAL A 48 -7.01 7.26 9.71
N GLU A 49 -8.12 7.72 9.13
CA GLU A 49 -9.44 7.10 9.28
C GLU A 49 -10.00 6.70 7.92
N ILE A 50 -10.77 5.61 7.88
CA ILE A 50 -11.61 5.26 6.74
C ILE A 50 -13.05 5.60 7.11
N ASN A 51 -13.64 6.56 6.39
CA ASN A 51 -14.98 7.04 6.66
C ASN A 51 -16.06 6.06 6.14
N GLN A 52 -17.33 6.40 6.34
CA GLN A 52 -18.48 5.58 5.92
C GLN A 52 -18.55 5.35 4.39
N ASP A 53 -17.98 6.27 3.61
CA ASP A 53 -17.90 6.18 2.15
C ASP A 53 -16.65 5.43 1.67
N ASN A 54 -15.92 4.78 2.60
CA ASN A 54 -14.65 4.08 2.35
C ASN A 54 -13.50 4.98 1.85
N ASN A 55 -13.61 6.29 2.04
CA ASN A 55 -12.54 7.24 1.78
C ASN A 55 -11.56 7.27 2.95
N VAL A 56 -10.27 7.26 2.62
CA VAL A 56 -9.17 7.44 3.55
C VAL A 56 -8.99 8.94 3.78
N ILE A 57 -9.09 9.36 5.03
CA ILE A 57 -8.92 10.75 5.46
C ILE A 57 -7.82 10.84 6.52
N LEU A 58 -7.15 11.99 6.56
CA LEU A 58 -6.20 12.31 7.61
C LEU A 58 -6.88 13.16 8.68
N LEU A 59 -6.66 12.80 9.95
CA LEU A 59 -7.23 13.52 11.09
C LEU A 59 -6.45 14.80 11.40
N ASP A 60 -5.15 14.81 11.10
CA ASP A 60 -4.31 15.99 11.20
C ASP A 60 -4.63 16.99 10.07
N GLN A 61 -5.21 18.13 10.44
CA GLN A 61 -5.67 19.14 9.50
C GLN A 61 -4.52 19.88 8.80
N GLU A 62 -3.36 20.02 9.46
CA GLU A 62 -2.19 20.68 8.88
C GLU A 62 -1.65 19.81 7.75
N LEU A 63 -1.37 18.54 8.05
CA LEU A 63 -0.90 17.57 7.08
C LEU A 63 -1.94 17.31 5.95
N ALA A 64 -3.24 17.36 6.26
CA ALA A 64 -4.31 17.21 5.25
C ALA A 64 -4.37 18.39 4.27
N SER A 65 -3.91 19.56 4.70
CA SER A 65 -3.82 20.75 3.85
C SER A 65 -2.57 20.77 2.97
N MET A 66 -1.55 19.98 3.30
CA MET A 66 -0.32 19.91 2.52
C MET A 66 -0.58 19.26 1.16
N ARG A 67 -0.02 19.84 0.09
CA ARG A 67 -0.11 19.31 -1.28
C ARG A 67 0.35 17.85 -1.39
N LEU A 68 1.44 17.49 -0.69
CA LEU A 68 1.95 16.13 -0.69
C LEU A 68 1.01 15.15 0.04
N GLY A 69 0.42 15.58 1.17
CA GLY A 69 -0.61 14.81 1.86
C GLY A 69 -1.82 14.57 0.94
N GLN A 70 -2.34 15.63 0.31
CA GLN A 70 -3.46 15.52 -0.64
C GLN A 70 -3.15 14.58 -1.79
N ALA A 71 -1.97 14.69 -2.41
CA ALA A 71 -1.56 13.79 -3.49
C ALA A 71 -1.51 12.32 -3.03
N PHE A 72 -0.98 12.06 -1.84
CA PHE A 72 -0.95 10.73 -1.25
C PHE A 72 -2.36 10.15 -1.01
N PHE A 73 -3.27 10.92 -0.41
CA PHE A 73 -4.63 10.45 -0.18
C PHE A 73 -5.44 10.30 -1.47
N SER A 74 -5.23 11.16 -2.47
CA SER A 74 -5.78 10.96 -3.82
C SER A 74 -5.30 9.65 -4.43
N GLN A 75 -4.02 9.29 -4.28
CA GLN A 75 -3.51 8.00 -4.76
C GLN A 75 -4.28 6.82 -4.15
N ILE A 76 -4.67 6.91 -2.88
CA ILE A 76 -5.45 5.84 -2.23
C ILE A 76 -6.93 5.91 -2.60
N ASN A 77 -7.54 7.10 -2.60
CA ASN A 77 -8.97 7.25 -2.77
C ASN A 77 -9.41 7.06 -4.22
N ASP A 78 -8.59 7.49 -5.17
CA ASP A 78 -8.93 7.49 -6.58
C ASP A 78 -8.49 6.20 -7.27
N ASN A 79 -7.38 5.59 -6.84
CA ASN A 79 -6.79 4.44 -7.54
C ASN A 79 -6.99 3.09 -6.85
N VAL A 80 -7.25 3.04 -5.53
CA VAL A 80 -7.50 1.76 -4.84
C VAL A 80 -8.98 1.40 -4.91
N PRO A 81 -9.34 0.23 -5.48
CA PRO A 81 -10.73 -0.22 -5.52
C PRO A 81 -11.34 -0.38 -4.13
N LYS A 82 -12.51 0.21 -3.90
CA LYS A 82 -13.18 0.18 -2.57
C LYS A 82 -14.18 -0.97 -2.39
N GLY A 83 -14.53 -1.68 -3.46
CA GLY A 83 -15.49 -2.77 -3.44
C GLY A 83 -14.86 -4.11 -3.79
N LEU A 84 -15.36 -5.21 -3.23
CA LEU A 84 -14.86 -6.57 -3.49
C LEU A 84 -14.85 -6.91 -4.98
N SER A 85 -15.91 -6.55 -5.72
CA SER A 85 -15.99 -6.84 -7.16
C SER A 85 -14.92 -6.09 -7.96
N SER A 86 -14.71 -4.80 -7.68
CA SER A 86 -13.69 -4.00 -8.38
C SER A 86 -12.28 -4.42 -7.97
N MET A 87 -12.08 -4.78 -6.70
CA MET A 87 -10.81 -5.32 -6.21
C MET A 87 -10.50 -6.67 -6.85
N GLY A 88 -11.47 -7.59 -6.94
CA GLY A 88 -11.29 -8.88 -7.62
C GLY A 88 -10.97 -8.73 -9.11
N LYS A 89 -11.57 -7.75 -9.79
CA LYS A 89 -11.21 -7.41 -11.19
C LYS A 89 -9.77 -6.90 -11.31
N MET A 90 -9.33 -6.05 -10.39
CA MET A 90 -7.94 -5.59 -10.34
C MET A 90 -6.99 -6.78 -10.14
N VAL A 91 -7.27 -7.67 -9.18
CA VAL A 91 -6.47 -8.88 -8.94
C VAL A 91 -6.37 -9.74 -10.20
N THR A 92 -7.49 -10.04 -10.85
CA THR A 92 -7.52 -10.85 -12.08
C THR A 92 -6.67 -10.21 -13.19
N THR A 93 -6.76 -8.88 -13.32
CA THR A 93 -5.99 -8.10 -14.30
C THR A 93 -4.49 -8.22 -14.04
N LEU A 94 -4.07 -8.01 -12.78
CA LEU A 94 -2.67 -8.12 -12.40
C LEU A 94 -2.16 -9.56 -12.52
N GLN A 95 -2.97 -10.56 -12.17
CA GLN A 95 -2.61 -11.97 -12.29
C GLN A 95 -2.41 -12.39 -13.76
N GLY A 96 -3.21 -11.86 -14.69
CA GLY A 96 -3.07 -12.13 -16.13
C GLY A 96 -1.87 -11.44 -16.79
N GLN A 97 -1.27 -10.44 -16.14
CA GLN A 97 -0.14 -9.71 -16.69
C GLN A 97 1.14 -10.56 -16.68
N ARG A 98 1.79 -10.67 -17.86
CA ARG A 98 3.07 -11.40 -18.03
C ARG A 98 4.30 -10.51 -17.90
N ARG A 99 4.14 -9.19 -18.04
CA ARG A 99 5.22 -8.22 -17.89
C ARG A 99 5.37 -7.84 -16.42
N PRO A 100 6.57 -7.43 -15.97
CA PRO A 100 6.75 -6.82 -14.66
C PRO A 100 5.75 -5.67 -14.45
N LEU A 101 5.33 -5.47 -13.19
CA LEU A 101 4.48 -4.34 -12.84
C LEU A 101 5.22 -3.03 -13.05
N THR A 102 4.52 -2.01 -13.54
CA THR A 102 5.05 -0.65 -13.48
C THR A 102 5.09 -0.18 -12.04
N HIS A 103 5.92 0.83 -11.75
CA HIS A 103 5.99 1.44 -10.42
C HIS A 103 4.60 1.79 -9.87
N THR A 104 3.78 2.49 -10.65
CA THR A 104 2.42 2.87 -10.25
C THR A 104 1.49 1.68 -10.02
N GLN A 105 1.63 0.61 -10.82
CA GLN A 105 0.87 -0.62 -10.59
C GLN A 105 1.28 -1.30 -9.28
N PHE A 106 2.57 -1.31 -8.98
CA PHE A 106 3.11 -1.87 -7.74
C PHE A 106 2.68 -1.05 -6.51
N GLU A 107 2.74 0.28 -6.57
CA GLU A 107 2.22 1.16 -5.51
C GLU A 107 0.72 0.92 -5.26
N THR A 108 -0.07 0.84 -6.33
CA THR A 108 -1.53 0.60 -6.23
C THR A 108 -1.82 -0.79 -5.66
N LEU A 109 -1.06 -1.82 -6.07
CA LEU A 109 -1.13 -3.18 -5.51
C LEU A 109 -0.90 -3.16 -4.01
N VAL A 110 0.12 -2.45 -3.54
CA VAL A 110 0.50 -2.40 -2.13
C VAL A 110 -0.55 -1.69 -1.29
N LEU A 111 -1.01 -0.52 -1.74
CA LEU A 111 -2.10 0.20 -1.09
C LEU A 111 -3.40 -0.63 -1.06
N SER A 112 -3.64 -1.41 -2.11
CA SER A 112 -4.77 -2.36 -2.17
C SER A 112 -4.62 -3.52 -1.18
N MET A 113 -3.41 -4.00 -0.92
CA MET A 113 -3.16 -4.99 0.15
C MET A 113 -3.48 -4.40 1.52
N VAL A 114 -2.95 -3.21 1.83
CA VAL A 114 -3.22 -2.53 3.12
C VAL A 114 -4.73 -2.31 3.31
N TYR A 115 -5.41 -1.84 2.27
CA TYR A 115 -6.85 -1.64 2.28
C TYR A 115 -7.62 -2.95 2.51
N SER A 116 -7.26 -4.03 1.80
CA SER A 116 -7.92 -5.35 1.94
C SER A 116 -7.71 -5.94 3.34
N ALA A 117 -6.52 -5.76 3.92
CA ALA A 117 -6.21 -6.18 5.29
C ALA A 117 -7.02 -5.37 6.33
N HIS A 118 -7.21 -4.07 6.09
CA HIS A 118 -8.11 -3.27 6.93
C HIS A 118 -9.55 -3.78 6.83
N GLN A 119 -10.04 -4.03 5.60
CA GLN A 119 -11.42 -4.46 5.40
C GLN A 119 -11.72 -5.85 5.96
N SER A 120 -10.78 -6.80 5.87
CA SER A 120 -10.94 -8.13 6.45
C SER A 120 -11.06 -8.10 7.97
N TRP A 121 -10.46 -7.11 8.63
CA TRP A 121 -10.61 -6.94 10.07
C TRP A 121 -11.89 -6.21 10.48
N HIS A 122 -12.25 -5.13 9.76
CA HIS A 122 -13.30 -4.21 10.20
C HIS A 122 -14.72 -4.60 9.79
N HIS A 123 -14.89 -5.53 8.84
CA HIS A 123 -16.22 -5.99 8.44
C HIS A 123 -16.90 -6.82 9.52
N LYS A 124 -18.16 -6.48 9.86
CA LYS A 124 -18.95 -7.19 10.88
C LYS A 124 -19.43 -8.57 10.43
N ARG A 125 -19.54 -8.81 9.13
CA ARG A 125 -20.01 -10.09 8.55
C ARG A 125 -18.82 -10.97 8.19
N ARG A 126 -18.75 -12.17 8.77
CA ARG A 126 -17.68 -13.15 8.49
C ARG A 126 -17.47 -13.43 7.01
N THR A 127 -18.55 -13.60 6.23
CA THR A 127 -18.45 -13.84 4.78
C THR A 127 -17.65 -12.75 4.06
N ASN A 128 -17.91 -11.47 4.38
CA ASN A 128 -17.15 -10.37 3.78
C ASN A 128 -15.70 -10.34 4.28
N GLN A 129 -15.45 -10.71 5.55
CA GLN A 129 -14.08 -10.82 6.08
C GLN A 129 -13.29 -11.89 5.33
N ASP A 130 -13.90 -13.03 5.06
CA ASP A 130 -13.29 -14.15 4.33
C ASP A 130 -12.99 -13.74 2.89
N GLU A 131 -13.94 -13.08 2.21
CA GLU A 131 -13.75 -12.58 0.83
C GLU A 131 -12.63 -11.52 0.74
N TRP A 132 -12.55 -10.58 1.69
CA TRP A 132 -11.46 -9.60 1.74
C TRP A 132 -10.11 -10.26 2.09
N SER A 133 -10.12 -11.30 2.94
CA SER A 133 -8.92 -12.07 3.27
C SER A 133 -8.39 -12.85 2.06
N GLU A 134 -9.28 -13.44 1.27
CA GLU A 134 -8.92 -14.14 0.04
C GLU A 134 -8.30 -13.17 -0.98
N VAL A 135 -8.91 -12.00 -1.18
CA VAL A 135 -8.37 -10.95 -2.04
C VAL A 135 -6.99 -10.49 -1.56
N LEU A 136 -6.79 -10.30 -0.26
CA LEU A 136 -5.49 -9.96 0.32
C LEU A 136 -4.42 -11.01 -0.02
N LEU A 137 -4.74 -12.31 0.14
CA LEU A 137 -3.82 -13.39 -0.20
C LEU A 137 -3.48 -13.40 -1.68
N GLN A 138 -4.46 -13.16 -2.55
CA GLN A 138 -4.24 -13.11 -3.99
C GLN A 138 -3.35 -11.91 -4.40
N LEU A 139 -3.53 -10.76 -3.77
CA LEU A 139 -2.65 -9.59 -3.98
C LEU A 139 -1.22 -9.90 -3.52
N ALA A 140 -1.04 -10.53 -2.35
CA ALA A 140 0.28 -10.93 -1.86
C ALA A 140 0.98 -11.90 -2.82
N ASN A 141 0.24 -12.84 -3.42
CA ASN A 141 0.76 -13.75 -4.44
C ASN A 141 1.24 -13.01 -5.69
N VAL A 142 0.51 -11.98 -6.13
CA VAL A 142 0.95 -11.11 -7.24
C VAL A 142 2.26 -10.40 -6.89
N THR A 143 2.38 -9.85 -5.68
CA THR A 143 3.60 -9.20 -5.19
C THR A 143 4.80 -10.13 -5.24
N VAL A 144 4.68 -11.33 -4.65
CA VAL A 144 5.78 -12.31 -4.59
C VAL A 144 6.21 -12.73 -5.99
N ARG A 145 5.25 -12.91 -6.91
CA ARG A 145 5.54 -13.26 -8.30
C ARG A 145 6.29 -12.14 -9.03
N ASP A 146 5.85 -10.90 -8.86
CA ASP A 146 6.49 -9.75 -9.48
C ASP A 146 7.93 -9.58 -9.00
N LEU A 147 8.13 -9.65 -7.68
CA LEU A 147 9.46 -9.60 -7.07
C LEU A 147 10.36 -10.77 -7.51
N ARG A 148 9.82 -11.99 -7.62
CA ARG A 148 10.61 -13.15 -8.11
C ARG A 148 11.00 -12.99 -9.59
N GLY A 149 10.11 -12.42 -10.39
CA GLY A 149 10.36 -12.15 -11.80
C GLY A 149 11.41 -11.06 -12.01
N SER A 150 11.37 -9.98 -11.23
CA SER A 150 12.31 -8.87 -11.36
C SER A 150 13.77 -9.27 -11.08
N HIS A 151 14.01 -10.16 -10.12
CA HIS A 151 15.36 -10.66 -9.82
C HIS A 151 15.96 -11.55 -10.92
N LEU A 152 15.15 -12.14 -11.80
CA LEU A 152 15.64 -12.98 -12.90
C LEU A 152 16.08 -12.18 -14.14
N PHE A 153 15.70 -10.90 -14.24
CA PHE A 153 16.00 -10.05 -15.39
C PHE A 153 17.04 -8.94 -15.12
N ASN A 154 17.57 -8.84 -13.89
CA ASN A 154 18.58 -7.84 -13.50
C ASN A 154 20.05 -8.26 -13.75
N TYR A 155 20.30 -9.28 -14.58
CA TYR A 155 21.65 -9.73 -14.96
C TYR A 155 21.80 -9.84 -16.49
N ALA A 156 21.48 -8.78 -17.22
CA ALA A 156 21.79 -8.66 -18.65
C ALA A 156 22.49 -7.34 -18.94
#